data_AF-A0A2V8QH89-F1
#
_entry.id   AF-A0A2V8QH89-F1
#
_cell.length_a   1.000
_cell.length_b   1.000
_cell.length_c   1.000
_cell.angle_alpha   90.00
_cell.angle_beta   90.00
_cell.angle_gamma   90.00
#
_symmetry.space_group_name_H-M   'P 1'
#
loop_
_entity.id
_entity.type
_entity.pdbx_description
1 polymer ?
#
loop_
_entity_poly.entity_id
_entity_poly.type
_entity_poly.pdbx_seq_one_letter_code
_entity_poly.pdbx_strand_id
1 'polypeptide(L)'
;MKMVKKLALSSLLLLMVAAGTALKVQAQETDDPVKIDIYKKFYDNRNNNQAVAYVAAQDYLKRYAKDKDQYVDYLQKWISFYERDERKRMLPGLINEKNFAEAYKVGAKILADEPDYLRAQIDLGYAGYLSASSSNEAYNADALGYARKAIQAIEGGKVPTEWAPFKGKEDTLAYLYYAVGFLTLKTAPEQAIDSLLKAAQLESDIKKTASTYFFLAAAYEAGPYKRLSADFQTRFANKEESVESKAALEKINVVIDRMIDGYARAIATAGNDPKTEASRKTWMTNLTSYYKFRHAGADTGLTEFIASVLSKPLPPKPV
;
A
#
# COMPACT_ATOMS: atom_id res chain seq x y z
N MET A 1 -41.80 -39.77 44.52
CA MET A 1 -40.40 -39.98 44.91
C MET A 1 -39.52 -39.74 43.68
N LYS A 2 -38.77 -38.64 43.66
CA LYS A 2 -37.85 -38.27 42.57
C LYS A 2 -36.62 -39.17 42.63
N MET A 3 -36.32 -39.94 41.58
CA MET A 3 -35.00 -40.57 41.43
C MET A 3 -34.10 -39.66 40.58
N VAL A 4 -33.14 -39.05 41.26
CA VAL A 4 -31.89 -38.55 40.68
C VAL A 4 -30.86 -39.67 40.82
N LYS A 5 -30.13 -39.98 39.75
CA LYS A 5 -28.73 -40.44 39.72
C LYS A 5 -28.32 -40.63 38.25
N LYS A 6 -27.74 -39.59 37.65
CA LYS A 6 -26.29 -39.43 37.44
C LYS A 6 -25.73 -40.51 36.49
N LEU A 7 -25.89 -40.27 35.19
CA LEU A 7 -24.90 -40.73 34.21
C LEU A 7 -23.84 -39.61 34.14
N ALA A 8 -22.78 -39.80 34.91
CA ALA A 8 -21.56 -39.00 34.80
C ALA A 8 -20.94 -39.27 33.43
N LEU A 9 -20.92 -38.24 32.57
CA LEU A 9 -20.05 -38.21 31.41
C LEU A 9 -18.85 -37.31 31.75
N SER A 10 -18.12 -37.67 32.81
CA SER A 10 -16.83 -37.08 33.15
C SER A 10 -15.77 -37.64 32.22
N SER A 11 -15.52 -36.96 31.10
CA SER A 11 -14.19 -36.91 30.48
C SER A 11 -14.17 -35.86 29.37
N LEU A 12 -13.79 -34.63 29.73
CA LEU A 12 -13.27 -33.68 28.75
C LEU A 12 -11.78 -33.46 29.03
N LEU A 13 -10.95 -34.42 28.63
CA LEU A 13 -9.51 -34.19 28.55
C LEU A 13 -8.90 -34.87 27.33
N LEU A 14 -8.36 -34.04 26.45
CA LEU A 14 -7.04 -34.24 25.86
C LEU A 14 -6.55 -32.89 25.30
N LEU A 15 -6.01 -32.06 26.20
CA LEU A 15 -5.00 -31.07 25.82
C LEU A 15 -3.69 -31.84 25.59
N MET A 16 -3.35 -32.14 24.33
CA MET A 16 -1.98 -32.56 24.02
C MET A 16 -1.10 -31.31 23.91
N VAL A 17 -0.41 -31.00 25.01
CA VAL A 17 0.68 -30.02 25.04
C VAL A 17 1.95 -30.74 24.57
N ALA A 18 2.42 -30.38 23.37
CA ALA A 18 3.73 -30.81 22.91
C ALA A 18 4.83 -29.98 23.61
N ALA A 19 5.74 -30.71 24.28
CA ALA A 19 7.06 -30.33 24.79
C ALA A 19 7.17 -29.28 25.93
N GLY A 20 7.59 -29.79 27.11
CA GLY A 20 8.41 -29.05 28.09
C GLY A 20 7.68 -28.51 29.31
N THR A 21 7.83 -29.19 30.45
CA THR A 21 7.34 -28.82 31.81
C THR A 21 5.82 -28.76 32.00
N ALA A 22 5.23 -29.89 32.37
CA ALA A 22 3.81 -30.02 32.69
C ALA A 22 3.49 -29.47 34.09
N LEU A 23 2.93 -28.26 34.16
CA LEU A 23 2.00 -27.91 35.24
C LEU A 23 0.73 -28.74 35.03
N LYS A 24 0.39 -29.63 35.96
CA LYS A 24 -0.91 -30.32 35.99
C LYS A 24 -1.98 -29.29 36.33
N VAL A 25 -2.53 -28.63 35.30
CA VAL A 25 -3.78 -27.88 35.43
C VAL A 25 -4.90 -28.90 35.59
N GLN A 26 -5.46 -29.00 36.79
CA GLN A 26 -6.57 -29.89 37.06
C GLN A 26 -7.83 -29.26 36.47
N ALA A 27 -8.34 -29.85 35.40
CA ALA A 27 -9.58 -29.41 34.78
C ALA A 27 -10.72 -29.45 35.80
N GLN A 28 -11.38 -28.31 36.03
CA GLN A 28 -12.55 -28.28 36.87
C GLN A 28 -13.70 -28.98 36.12
N GLU A 29 -14.12 -30.14 36.63
CA GLU A 29 -15.28 -30.85 36.11
C GLU A 29 -16.54 -30.04 36.42
N THR A 30 -17.37 -29.82 35.41
CA THR A 30 -18.69 -29.17 35.52
C THR A 30 -19.75 -30.18 35.11
N ASP A 31 -20.80 -30.31 35.92
CA ASP A 31 -21.96 -31.16 35.63
C ASP A 31 -23.07 -30.40 34.87
N ASP A 32 -22.88 -29.10 34.58
CA ASP A 32 -23.85 -28.29 33.82
C ASP A 32 -23.88 -28.74 32.34
N PRO A 33 -24.98 -29.38 31.86
CA PRO A 33 -25.07 -29.91 30.51
C PRO A 33 -25.03 -28.80 29.45
N VAL A 34 -25.54 -27.59 29.77
CA VAL A 34 -25.51 -26.46 28.83
C VAL A 34 -24.09 -25.95 28.66
N LYS A 35 -23.33 -25.88 29.76
CA LYS A 35 -21.92 -25.49 29.74
C LYS A 35 -21.07 -26.47 28.92
N ILE A 36 -21.32 -27.78 29.09
CA ILE A 36 -20.68 -28.85 28.31
C ILE A 36 -21.03 -28.71 26.82
N ASP A 37 -22.31 -28.57 26.47
CA ASP A 37 -22.76 -28.53 25.07
C ASP A 37 -22.20 -27.32 24.31
N ILE A 38 -22.16 -26.14 24.93
CA ILE A 38 -21.59 -24.94 24.31
C ILE A 38 -20.08 -25.13 24.08
N TYR A 39 -19.35 -25.63 25.08
CA TYR A 39 -17.92 -25.86 24.93
C TYR A 39 -17.62 -26.95 23.88
N LYS A 40 -18.41 -28.02 23.84
CA LYS A 40 -18.31 -29.06 22.81
C LYS A 40 -18.55 -28.47 21.42
N LYS A 41 -19.57 -27.63 21.24
CA LYS A 41 -19.81 -26.93 19.98
C LYS A 41 -18.60 -26.08 19.56
N PHE A 42 -17.98 -25.36 20.49
CA PHE A 42 -16.73 -24.67 20.22
C PHE A 42 -15.63 -25.66 19.77
N TYR A 43 -15.39 -26.72 20.55
CA TYR A 43 -14.31 -27.67 20.33
C TYR A 43 -14.42 -28.40 18.99
N ASP A 44 -15.62 -28.85 18.63
CA ASP A 44 -15.89 -29.58 17.39
C ASP A 44 -15.69 -28.69 16.15
N ASN A 45 -15.83 -27.37 16.31
CA ASN A 45 -15.77 -26.40 15.20
C ASN A 45 -14.46 -25.60 15.14
N ARG A 46 -13.63 -25.57 16.20
CA ARG A 46 -12.48 -24.64 16.33
C ARG A 46 -11.42 -24.73 15.21
N ASN A 47 -11.37 -25.85 14.48
CA ASN A 47 -10.42 -26.04 13.38
C ASN A 47 -11.09 -25.91 12.00
N ASN A 48 -12.31 -26.42 11.84
CA ASN A 48 -12.94 -26.60 10.53
C ASN A 48 -14.05 -25.58 10.23
N ASN A 49 -14.61 -24.95 11.27
CA ASN A 49 -15.65 -23.93 11.15
C ASN A 49 -15.49 -22.87 12.23
N GLN A 50 -14.42 -22.09 12.10
CA GLN A 50 -14.00 -21.13 13.14
C GLN A 50 -15.06 -20.07 13.46
N ALA A 51 -15.90 -19.68 12.49
CA ALA A 51 -17.01 -18.76 12.75
C ALA A 51 -18.04 -19.34 13.73
N VAL A 52 -18.41 -20.62 13.58
CA VAL A 52 -19.30 -21.31 14.53
C VAL A 52 -18.62 -21.47 15.90
N ALA A 53 -17.32 -21.77 15.92
CA ALA A 53 -16.56 -21.85 17.15
C ALA A 53 -16.51 -20.50 17.88
N TYR A 54 -16.29 -19.40 17.16
CA TYR A 54 -16.29 -18.05 17.70
C TYR A 54 -17.62 -17.68 18.37
N VAL A 55 -18.75 -17.94 17.70
CA VAL A 55 -20.08 -17.70 18.29
C VAL A 55 -20.27 -18.54 19.56
N ALA A 56 -19.85 -19.81 19.55
CA ALA A 56 -19.95 -20.68 20.73
C ALA A 56 -19.04 -20.20 21.89
N ALA A 57 -17.82 -19.77 21.59
CA ALA A 57 -16.89 -19.21 22.57
C ALA A 57 -17.47 -17.91 23.19
N GLN A 58 -18.05 -17.02 22.39
CA GLN A 58 -18.70 -15.82 22.88
C GLN A 58 -19.92 -16.13 23.76
N ASP A 59 -20.78 -17.09 23.36
CA ASP A 59 -21.93 -17.51 24.16
C ASP A 59 -21.48 -18.11 25.51
N TYR A 60 -20.41 -18.90 25.51
CA TYR A 60 -19.82 -19.42 26.73
C TYR A 60 -19.36 -18.29 27.66
N LEU A 61 -18.54 -17.35 27.17
CA LEU A 61 -18.01 -16.26 27.99
C LEU A 61 -19.12 -15.33 28.49
N LYS A 62 -20.15 -15.08 27.67
CA LYS A 62 -21.30 -14.27 28.09
C LYS A 62 -22.03 -14.86 29.30
N ARG A 63 -22.11 -16.20 29.39
CA ARG A 63 -22.84 -16.92 30.45
C ARG A 63 -21.96 -17.26 31.65
N TYR A 64 -20.71 -17.62 31.42
CA TYR A 64 -19.84 -18.28 32.39
C TYR A 64 -18.53 -17.53 32.68
N ALA A 65 -18.33 -16.28 32.19
CA ALA A 65 -17.09 -15.53 32.44
C ALA A 65 -16.75 -15.32 33.93
N LYS A 66 -17.73 -15.41 34.83
CA LYS A 66 -17.52 -15.26 36.29
C LYS A 66 -16.93 -16.50 36.94
N ASP A 67 -17.00 -17.65 36.28
CA ASP A 67 -16.53 -18.92 36.83
C ASP A 67 -15.00 -18.96 36.94
N LYS A 68 -14.31 -18.09 36.18
CA LYS A 68 -12.84 -17.94 36.17
C LYS A 68 -12.10 -19.28 36.12
N ASP A 69 -12.62 -20.20 35.31
CA ASP A 69 -12.03 -21.51 35.10
C ASP A 69 -11.08 -21.49 33.87
N GLN A 70 -10.34 -22.58 33.71
CA GLN A 70 -9.42 -22.77 32.59
C GLN A 70 -10.08 -22.62 31.20
N TYR A 71 -11.39 -22.86 31.08
CA TYR A 71 -12.11 -22.76 29.82
C TYR A 71 -12.40 -21.30 29.50
N VAL A 72 -12.77 -20.49 30.50
CA VAL A 72 -12.89 -19.03 30.35
C VAL A 72 -11.58 -18.43 29.85
N ASP A 73 -10.45 -18.74 30.48
CA ASP A 73 -9.13 -18.22 30.09
C ASP A 73 -8.75 -18.67 28.67
N TYR A 74 -8.96 -19.97 28.37
CA TYR A 74 -8.65 -20.52 27.05
C TYR A 74 -9.51 -19.89 25.94
N LEU A 75 -10.82 -19.72 26.17
CA LEU A 75 -11.73 -19.15 25.19
C LEU A 75 -11.49 -17.66 24.97
N GLN A 76 -11.17 -16.90 26.02
CA GLN A 76 -10.74 -15.50 25.88
C GLN A 76 -9.50 -15.39 24.99
N LYS A 77 -8.49 -16.22 25.24
CA LYS A 77 -7.27 -16.25 24.43
C LYS A 77 -7.56 -16.66 22.99
N TRP A 78 -8.38 -17.70 22.78
CA TRP A 78 -8.75 -18.16 21.44
C TRP A 78 -9.51 -17.08 20.66
N ILE A 79 -10.49 -16.42 21.29
CA ILE A 79 -11.23 -15.30 20.70
C ILE A 79 -10.27 -14.18 20.27
N SER A 80 -9.32 -13.81 21.13
CA SER A 80 -8.39 -12.73 20.81
C SER A 80 -7.54 -13.04 19.56
N PHE A 81 -7.11 -14.30 19.40
CA PHE A 81 -6.40 -14.75 18.19
C PHE A 81 -7.31 -14.79 16.97
N TYR A 82 -8.52 -15.32 17.11
CA TYR A 82 -9.49 -15.36 16.03
C TYR A 82 -9.81 -13.96 15.50
N GLU A 83 -10.14 -13.02 16.38
CA GLU A 83 -10.45 -11.63 15.99
C GLU A 83 -9.27 -10.92 15.34
N ARG A 84 -8.03 -11.21 15.78
CA ARG A 84 -6.81 -10.67 15.17
C ARG A 84 -6.62 -11.20 13.75
N ASP A 85 -6.84 -12.49 13.52
CA ASP A 85 -6.71 -13.10 12.20
C ASP A 85 -7.87 -12.71 11.27
N GLU A 86 -9.08 -12.51 11.81
CA GLU A 86 -10.21 -11.93 11.08
C GLU A 86 -9.88 -10.52 10.57
N ARG A 87 -9.31 -9.64 11.40
CA ARG A 87 -8.89 -8.29 10.96
C ARG A 87 -7.96 -8.36 9.75
N LYS A 88 -6.96 -9.26 9.79
CA LYS A 88 -6.00 -9.46 8.68
C LYS A 88 -6.70 -9.92 7.41
N ARG A 89 -7.70 -10.80 7.51
CA ARG A 89 -8.50 -11.28 6.37
C ARG A 89 -9.44 -10.22 5.81
N MET A 90 -10.00 -9.36 6.66
CA MET A 90 -10.93 -8.31 6.26
C MET A 90 -10.24 -7.16 5.52
N LEU A 91 -9.01 -6.80 5.91
CA LEU A 91 -8.34 -5.59 5.40
C LEU A 91 -8.29 -5.50 3.87
N PRO A 92 -7.87 -6.53 3.11
CA PRO A 92 -7.87 -6.46 1.65
C PRO A 92 -9.27 -6.24 1.05
N GLY A 93 -10.30 -6.86 1.63
CA GLY A 93 -11.70 -6.68 1.22
C GLY A 93 -12.17 -5.24 1.38
N LEU A 94 -11.89 -4.63 2.53
CA LEU A 94 -12.23 -3.22 2.80
C LEU A 94 -11.58 -2.26 1.80
N ILE A 95 -10.34 -2.53 1.40
CA ILE A 95 -9.62 -1.72 0.38
C ILE A 95 -10.26 -1.90 -1.00
N ASN A 96 -10.57 -3.14 -1.39
CA ASN A 96 -11.22 -3.43 -2.68
C ASN A 96 -12.61 -2.79 -2.79
N GLU A 97 -13.36 -2.78 -1.69
CA GLU A 97 -14.66 -2.11 -1.58
C GLU A 97 -14.56 -0.59 -1.46
N LYS A 98 -13.34 -0.03 -1.46
CA LYS A 98 -13.04 1.40 -1.27
C LYS A 98 -13.55 1.95 0.07
N ASN A 99 -13.77 1.09 1.05
CA ASN A 99 -14.09 1.48 2.42
C ASN A 99 -12.82 1.86 3.18
N PHE A 100 -12.17 2.94 2.73
CA PHE A 100 -10.87 3.35 3.24
C PHE A 100 -10.91 3.73 4.72
N ALA A 101 -11.99 4.33 5.20
CA ALA A 101 -12.12 4.69 6.62
C ALA A 101 -12.02 3.46 7.53
N GLU A 102 -12.78 2.41 7.24
CA GLU A 102 -12.70 1.18 8.04
C GLU A 102 -11.39 0.42 7.77
N ALA A 103 -10.86 0.45 6.53
CA ALA A 103 -9.57 -0.16 6.21
C ALA A 103 -8.43 0.42 7.06
N TYR A 104 -8.32 1.76 7.16
CA TYR A 104 -7.29 2.39 8.00
C TYR A 104 -7.51 2.13 9.49
N LYS A 105 -8.76 2.10 9.96
CA LYS A 105 -9.08 1.76 11.35
C LYS A 105 -8.71 0.32 11.69
N VAL A 106 -9.05 -0.64 10.83
CA VAL A 106 -8.70 -2.07 11.00
C VAL A 106 -7.20 -2.27 10.89
N GLY A 107 -6.57 -1.66 9.88
CA GLY A 107 -5.14 -1.71 9.65
C GLY A 107 -4.32 -1.15 10.82
N ALA A 108 -4.75 -0.02 11.40
CA ALA A 108 -4.12 0.56 12.59
C ALA A 108 -4.19 -0.39 13.79
N LYS A 109 -5.30 -1.11 13.99
CA LYS A 109 -5.40 -2.14 15.05
C LYS A 109 -4.46 -3.31 14.79
N ILE A 110 -4.38 -3.80 13.54
CA ILE A 110 -3.43 -4.87 13.18
C ILE A 110 -2.00 -4.45 13.52
N LEU A 111 -1.61 -3.22 13.16
CA LEU A 111 -0.26 -2.71 13.39
C LEU A 111 0.00 -2.28 14.84
N ALA A 112 -1.03 -2.05 15.64
CA ALA A 112 -0.88 -1.90 17.09
C ALA A 112 -0.54 -3.23 17.76
N ASP A 113 -1.16 -4.33 17.32
CA ASP A 113 -0.90 -5.67 17.85
C ASP A 113 0.39 -6.28 17.29
N GLU A 114 0.66 -6.02 15.99
CA GLU A 114 1.79 -6.57 15.23
C GLU A 114 2.45 -5.45 14.39
N PRO A 115 3.30 -4.60 14.98
CA PRO A 115 3.89 -3.43 14.29
C PRO A 115 4.69 -3.76 13.03
N ASP A 116 5.25 -4.97 12.97
CA ASP A 116 6.05 -5.50 11.88
C ASP A 116 5.25 -6.32 10.86
N TYR A 117 3.91 -6.36 10.95
CA TYR A 117 3.07 -7.08 10.00
C TYR A 117 3.09 -6.39 8.64
N LEU A 118 4.10 -6.75 7.84
CA LEU A 118 4.46 -6.15 6.56
C LEU A 118 3.27 -6.08 5.61
N ARG A 119 2.39 -7.07 5.64
CA ARG A 119 1.24 -7.12 4.75
C ARG A 119 0.29 -5.94 4.95
N ALA A 120 -0.04 -5.59 6.19
CA ALA A 120 -0.88 -4.40 6.44
C ALA A 120 -0.17 -3.10 6.04
N GLN A 121 1.16 -3.02 6.18
CA GLN A 121 1.91 -1.84 5.73
C GLN A 121 1.86 -1.67 4.21
N ILE A 122 1.99 -2.78 3.45
CA ILE A 122 1.83 -2.79 1.99
C ILE A 122 0.41 -2.35 1.61
N ASP A 123 -0.59 -3.01 2.18
CA ASP A 123 -2.01 -2.79 1.85
C ASP A 123 -2.42 -1.33 2.13
N LEU A 124 -2.10 -0.80 3.31
CA LEU A 124 -2.41 0.59 3.68
C LEU A 124 -1.59 1.59 2.87
N GLY A 125 -0.31 1.31 2.60
CA GLY A 125 0.53 2.17 1.78
C GLY A 125 -0.03 2.37 0.37
N TYR A 126 -0.50 1.29 -0.26
CA TYR A 126 -1.15 1.36 -1.57
C TYR A 126 -2.57 1.94 -1.51
N ALA A 127 -3.33 1.63 -0.45
CA ALA A 127 -4.68 2.16 -0.25
C ALA A 127 -4.73 3.70 -0.23
N GLY A 128 -3.66 4.37 0.24
CA GLY A 128 -3.57 5.82 0.18
C GLY A 128 -3.62 6.37 -1.25
N TYR A 129 -2.91 5.74 -2.19
CA TYR A 129 -3.00 6.12 -3.60
C TYR A 129 -4.41 5.92 -4.14
N LEU A 130 -5.05 4.78 -3.85
CA LEU A 130 -6.42 4.50 -4.31
C LEU A 130 -7.43 5.50 -3.74
N SER A 131 -7.26 5.91 -2.48
CA SER A 131 -8.09 6.91 -1.82
C SER A 131 -7.89 8.29 -2.44
N ALA A 132 -6.64 8.73 -2.57
CA ALA A 132 -6.28 10.05 -3.08
C ALA A 132 -6.61 10.22 -4.57
N SER A 133 -6.47 9.17 -5.38
CA SER A 133 -6.92 9.17 -6.79
C SER A 133 -8.45 9.24 -6.93
N SER A 134 -9.19 8.91 -5.86
CA SER A 134 -10.63 9.12 -5.74
C SER A 134 -10.98 10.43 -5.02
N SER A 135 -10.04 11.40 -4.99
CA SER A 135 -10.16 12.71 -4.35
C SER A 135 -10.31 12.67 -2.82
N ASN A 136 -9.92 11.59 -2.16
CA ASN A 136 -9.89 11.48 -0.70
C ASN A 136 -8.45 11.51 -0.17
N GLU A 137 -8.00 12.68 0.24
CA GLU A 137 -6.63 12.91 0.76
C GLU A 137 -6.48 12.64 2.27
N ALA A 138 -7.57 12.22 2.96
CA ALA A 138 -7.61 12.12 4.43
C ALA A 138 -6.54 11.18 5.02
N TYR A 139 -6.08 10.19 4.24
CA TYR A 139 -5.16 9.17 4.68
C TYR A 139 -3.73 9.32 4.13
N ASN A 140 -3.44 10.40 3.41
CA ASN A 140 -2.17 10.55 2.69
C ASN A 140 -0.94 10.43 3.60
N ALA A 141 -0.99 11.06 4.78
CA ALA A 141 0.14 11.04 5.72
C ALA A 141 0.41 9.64 6.27
N ASP A 142 -0.64 8.94 6.72
CA ASP A 142 -0.54 7.58 7.23
C ASP A 142 -0.08 6.61 6.14
N ALA A 143 -0.69 6.68 4.95
CA ALA A 143 -0.31 5.89 3.79
C ALA A 143 1.16 6.04 3.44
N LEU A 144 1.65 7.28 3.39
CA LEU A 144 3.04 7.59 3.08
C LEU A 144 3.99 6.96 4.12
N GLY A 145 3.63 7.02 5.40
CA GLY A 145 4.35 6.36 6.47
C GLY A 145 4.41 4.84 6.30
N TYR A 146 3.28 4.21 5.99
CA TYR A 146 3.20 2.76 5.76
C TYR A 146 3.95 2.32 4.51
N ALA A 147 3.78 3.03 3.39
CA ALA A 147 4.46 2.71 2.13
C ALA A 147 5.99 2.77 2.29
N ARG A 148 6.53 3.81 2.97
CA ARG A 148 7.96 3.92 3.23
C ARG A 148 8.49 2.80 4.12
N LYS A 149 7.77 2.44 5.18
CA LYS A 149 8.12 1.30 6.05
C LYS A 149 8.11 -0.03 5.29
N ALA A 150 7.09 -0.26 4.47
CA ALA A 150 6.98 -1.46 3.66
C ALA A 150 8.12 -1.56 2.63
N ILE A 151 8.44 -0.46 1.93
CA ILE A 151 9.59 -0.38 1.01
C ILE A 151 10.88 -0.74 1.74
N GLN A 152 11.16 -0.09 2.87
CA GLN A 152 12.37 -0.35 3.65
C GLN A 152 12.46 -1.82 4.09
N ALA A 153 11.35 -2.40 4.55
CA ALA A 153 11.28 -3.79 4.96
C ALA A 153 11.57 -4.76 3.79
N ILE A 154 10.95 -4.54 2.63
CA ILE A 154 11.09 -5.41 1.45
C ILE A 154 12.50 -5.30 0.84
N GLU A 155 13.06 -4.09 0.79
CA GLU A 155 14.44 -3.86 0.34
C GLU A 155 15.44 -4.49 1.33
N GLY A 156 15.14 -4.46 2.63
CA GLY A 156 15.88 -5.16 3.67
C GLY A 156 15.69 -6.68 3.69
N GLY A 157 14.94 -7.25 2.75
CA GLY A 157 14.79 -8.70 2.59
C GLY A 157 13.62 -9.33 3.33
N LYS A 158 12.76 -8.55 4.01
CA LYS A 158 11.52 -9.09 4.58
C LYS A 158 10.56 -9.49 3.43
N VAL A 159 9.85 -10.59 3.64
CA VAL A 159 8.87 -11.15 2.71
C VAL A 159 7.51 -11.20 3.42
N PRO A 160 6.42 -10.67 2.82
CA PRO A 160 5.10 -10.78 3.41
C PRO A 160 4.62 -12.24 3.36
N THR A 161 3.59 -12.55 4.15
CA THR A 161 2.96 -13.88 4.11
C THR A 161 2.41 -14.23 2.73
N GLU A 162 2.01 -13.22 1.96
CA GLU A 162 1.52 -13.34 0.59
C GLU A 162 1.74 -12.04 -0.18
N TRP A 163 2.04 -12.13 -1.48
CA TRP A 163 2.23 -10.98 -2.38
C TRP A 163 0.93 -10.48 -3.03
N ALA A 164 -0.06 -11.36 -3.26
CA ALA A 164 -1.30 -11.03 -3.95
C ALA A 164 -2.00 -9.83 -3.31
N PRO A 165 -2.55 -8.85 -4.04
CA PRO A 165 -2.84 -8.90 -5.46
C PRO A 165 -1.63 -8.59 -6.35
N PHE A 166 -0.48 -8.25 -5.77
CA PHE A 166 0.76 -8.00 -6.53
C PHE A 166 1.41 -9.30 -6.97
N LYS A 167 2.15 -9.24 -8.09
CA LYS A 167 2.75 -10.42 -8.73
C LYS A 167 4.04 -10.89 -8.06
N GLY A 168 4.56 -10.14 -7.09
CA GLY A 168 5.80 -10.46 -6.38
C GLY A 168 6.48 -9.23 -5.81
N LYS A 169 7.77 -9.39 -5.45
CA LYS A 169 8.59 -8.34 -4.84
C LYS A 169 8.70 -7.07 -5.68
N GLU A 170 9.12 -7.20 -6.94
CA GLU A 170 9.36 -6.02 -7.80
C GLU A 170 8.07 -5.27 -8.11
N ASP A 171 6.99 -6.01 -8.40
CA ASP A 171 5.68 -5.43 -8.64
C ASP A 171 5.19 -4.66 -7.41
N THR A 172 5.28 -5.27 -6.22
CA THR A 172 4.92 -4.60 -4.96
C THR A 172 5.72 -3.33 -4.73
N LEU A 173 7.05 -3.39 -4.89
CA LEU A 173 7.92 -2.22 -4.74
C LEU A 173 7.55 -1.13 -5.74
N ALA A 174 7.25 -1.48 -6.99
CA ALA A 174 6.87 -0.51 -8.01
C ALA A 174 5.57 0.21 -7.66
N TYR A 175 4.55 -0.51 -7.21
CA TYR A 175 3.29 0.08 -6.74
C TYR A 175 3.48 0.98 -5.51
N LEU A 176 4.31 0.57 -4.55
CA LEU A 176 4.59 1.39 -3.37
C LEU A 176 5.39 2.65 -3.72
N TYR A 177 6.42 2.55 -4.56
CA TYR A 177 7.16 3.71 -5.04
C TYR A 177 6.28 4.66 -5.85
N TYR A 178 5.40 4.12 -6.69
CA TYR A 178 4.41 4.91 -7.42
C TYR A 178 3.44 5.61 -6.47
N ALA A 179 2.94 4.92 -5.43
CA ALA A 179 2.09 5.52 -4.41
C ALA A 179 2.80 6.66 -3.65
N VAL A 180 4.05 6.45 -3.22
CA VAL A 180 4.87 7.51 -2.60
C VAL A 180 5.03 8.70 -3.55
N GLY A 181 5.37 8.44 -4.81
CA GLY A 181 5.50 9.46 -5.85
C GLY A 181 4.23 10.28 -6.03
N PHE A 182 3.09 9.61 -6.17
CA PHE A 182 1.79 10.26 -6.30
C PHE A 182 1.42 11.11 -5.07
N LEU A 183 1.52 10.53 -3.88
CA LEU A 183 1.13 11.19 -2.63
C LEU A 183 2.01 12.39 -2.27
N THR A 184 3.25 12.43 -2.78
CA THR A 184 4.20 13.52 -2.53
C THR A 184 4.26 14.54 -3.67
N LEU A 185 3.62 14.29 -4.82
CA LEU A 185 3.72 15.14 -6.01
C LEU A 185 3.38 16.61 -5.73
N LYS A 186 2.32 16.86 -4.96
CA LYS A 186 1.83 18.21 -4.64
C LYS A 186 2.66 18.93 -3.58
N THR A 187 3.20 18.20 -2.61
CA THR A 187 3.80 18.76 -1.39
C THR A 187 5.33 18.72 -1.40
N ALA A 188 5.91 17.74 -2.09
CA ALA A 188 7.35 17.52 -2.20
C ALA A 188 7.70 16.93 -3.59
N PRO A 189 7.47 17.69 -4.69
CA PRO A 189 7.67 17.20 -6.06
C PRO A 189 9.10 16.69 -6.33
N GLU A 190 10.13 17.26 -5.70
CA GLU A 190 11.51 16.77 -5.85
C GLU A 190 11.73 15.36 -5.27
N GLN A 191 11.01 15.01 -4.19
CA GLN A 191 11.02 13.66 -3.60
C GLN A 191 10.15 12.69 -4.43
N ALA A 192 9.08 13.21 -5.04
CA ALA A 192 8.25 12.43 -5.94
C ALA A 192 9.04 11.91 -7.14
N ILE A 193 9.96 12.70 -7.70
CA ILE A 193 10.84 12.30 -8.81
C ILE A 193 11.61 11.01 -8.46
N ASP A 194 12.26 10.97 -7.29
CA ASP A 194 13.10 9.82 -6.91
C ASP A 194 12.26 8.53 -6.82
N SER A 195 11.05 8.64 -6.27
CA SER A 195 10.13 7.50 -6.13
C SER A 195 9.55 7.06 -7.48
N LEU A 196 9.15 8.01 -8.34
CA LEU A 196 8.58 7.72 -9.66
C LEU A 196 9.64 7.14 -10.61
N LEU A 197 10.90 7.57 -10.52
CA LEU A 197 12.01 6.95 -11.26
C LEU A 197 12.19 5.49 -10.86
N LYS A 198 12.23 5.18 -9.55
CA LYS A 198 12.32 3.80 -9.07
C LYS A 198 11.12 2.97 -9.54
N ALA A 199 9.91 3.51 -9.45
CA ALA A 199 8.70 2.84 -9.92
C ALA A 199 8.76 2.49 -11.41
N ALA A 200 9.27 3.40 -12.24
CA ALA A 200 9.41 3.20 -13.69
C ALA A 200 10.55 2.25 -14.09
N GLN A 201 11.49 1.94 -13.18
CA GLN A 201 12.63 1.07 -13.45
C GLN A 201 12.39 -0.39 -13.09
N LEU A 202 11.49 -0.67 -12.14
CA LEU A 202 11.16 -2.03 -11.68
C LEU A 202 10.28 -2.79 -12.69
N GLU A 203 10.52 -4.09 -12.88
CA GLU A 203 9.72 -4.91 -13.79
C GLU A 203 8.33 -5.18 -13.20
N SER A 204 7.36 -4.37 -13.65
CA SER A 204 6.02 -4.30 -13.09
C SER A 204 5.01 -3.77 -14.12
N ASP A 205 3.72 -3.85 -13.79
CA ASP A 205 2.68 -3.20 -14.59
C ASP A 205 2.76 -1.67 -14.50
N ILE A 206 3.31 -1.13 -13.41
CA ILE A 206 3.53 0.30 -13.21
C ILE A 206 4.47 0.90 -14.26
N LYS A 207 5.53 0.19 -14.66
CA LYS A 207 6.43 0.60 -15.75
C LYS A 207 5.72 0.74 -17.11
N LYS A 208 4.61 0.04 -17.29
CA LYS A 208 3.76 0.08 -18.49
C LYS A 208 2.56 1.02 -18.34
N THR A 209 2.48 1.76 -17.24
CA THR A 209 1.36 2.66 -16.96
C THR A 209 1.72 4.08 -17.38
N ALA A 210 0.92 4.67 -18.27
CA ALA A 210 1.18 6.00 -18.82
C ALA A 210 1.25 7.10 -17.75
N SER A 211 0.43 7.00 -16.69
CA SER A 211 0.42 7.96 -15.60
C SER A 211 1.74 8.01 -14.82
N THR A 212 2.53 6.93 -14.80
CA THR A 212 3.87 6.91 -14.18
C THR A 212 4.77 7.97 -14.80
N TYR A 213 4.82 8.02 -16.13
CA TYR A 213 5.65 8.98 -16.86
C TYR A 213 5.05 10.39 -16.86
N PHE A 214 3.73 10.51 -16.88
CA PHE A 214 3.06 11.80 -16.72
C PHE A 214 3.37 12.42 -15.35
N PHE A 215 3.23 11.66 -14.26
CA PHE A 215 3.53 12.16 -12.93
C PHE A 215 5.02 12.50 -12.77
N LEU A 216 5.90 11.76 -13.45
CA LEU A 216 7.33 12.10 -13.47
C LEU A 216 7.56 13.47 -14.14
N ALA A 217 6.94 13.72 -15.31
CA ALA A 217 7.02 15.01 -15.98
C ALA A 217 6.43 16.14 -15.10
N ALA A 218 5.27 15.91 -14.50
CA ALA A 218 4.62 16.86 -13.59
C ALA A 218 5.48 17.15 -12.35
N ALA A 219 6.21 16.17 -11.83
CA ALA A 219 7.11 16.35 -10.69
C ALA A 219 8.32 17.21 -11.07
N TYR A 220 8.91 17.00 -12.26
CA TYR A 220 9.97 17.88 -12.78
C TYR A 220 9.47 19.32 -12.99
N GLU A 221 8.25 19.47 -13.50
CA GLU A 221 7.61 20.77 -13.75
C GLU A 221 7.34 21.53 -12.44
N ALA A 222 6.69 20.88 -11.47
CA ALA A 222 6.30 21.48 -10.20
C ALA A 222 7.46 21.68 -9.22
N GLY A 223 8.55 20.90 -9.36
CA GLY A 223 9.74 20.96 -8.52
C GLY A 223 10.87 21.77 -9.15
N PRO A 224 11.88 21.10 -9.74
CA PRO A 224 13.11 21.74 -10.17
C PRO A 224 12.90 22.78 -11.27
N TYR A 225 12.00 22.58 -12.23
CA TYR A 225 11.74 23.56 -13.29
C TYR A 225 11.22 24.87 -12.69
N LYS A 226 10.16 24.81 -11.88
CA LYS A 226 9.58 25.97 -11.20
C LYS A 226 10.62 26.70 -10.34
N ARG A 227 11.39 25.96 -9.54
CA ARG A 227 12.42 26.53 -8.65
C ARG A 227 13.54 27.21 -9.43
N LEU A 228 14.14 26.51 -10.39
CA LEU A 228 15.26 27.04 -11.17
C LEU A 228 14.84 28.22 -12.05
N SER A 229 13.63 28.16 -12.63
CA SER A 229 13.09 29.27 -13.42
C SER A 229 12.87 30.51 -12.55
N ALA A 230 12.33 30.35 -11.34
CA ALA A 230 12.16 31.47 -10.41
C ALA A 230 13.50 32.08 -9.97
N ASP A 231 14.51 31.24 -9.68
CA ASP A 231 15.87 31.69 -9.37
C ASP A 231 16.47 32.47 -10.55
N PHE A 232 16.36 31.93 -11.76
CA PHE A 232 16.86 32.57 -12.96
C PHE A 232 16.20 33.93 -13.20
N GLN A 233 14.87 34.01 -13.09
CA GLN A 233 14.15 35.28 -13.25
C GLN A 233 14.59 36.30 -12.19
N THR A 234 14.75 35.88 -10.93
CA THR A 234 15.16 36.79 -9.85
C THR A 234 16.59 37.33 -10.08
N ARG A 235 17.49 36.48 -10.56
CA ARG A 235 18.92 36.79 -10.61
C ARG A 235 19.37 37.41 -11.93
N PHE A 236 18.74 37.03 -13.04
CA PHE A 236 19.22 37.35 -14.39
C PHE A 236 18.19 38.04 -15.29
N ALA A 237 16.91 38.15 -14.90
CA ALA A 237 15.94 38.83 -15.75
C ALA A 237 16.32 40.30 -15.98
N ASN A 238 16.18 40.76 -17.22
CA ASN A 238 16.50 42.12 -17.67
C ASN A 238 17.95 42.56 -17.44
N LYS A 239 18.87 41.60 -17.25
CA LYS A 239 20.31 41.85 -17.19
C LYS A 239 20.98 41.37 -18.48
N GLU A 240 22.15 41.93 -18.76
CA GLU A 240 22.98 41.40 -19.85
C GLU A 240 23.34 39.94 -19.59
N GLU A 241 23.40 39.17 -20.67
CA GLU A 241 23.75 37.76 -20.62
C GLU A 241 25.18 37.59 -20.12
N SER A 242 25.37 36.75 -19.11
CA SER A 242 26.66 36.42 -18.51
C SER A 242 26.96 34.93 -18.65
N VAL A 243 28.21 34.53 -18.38
CA VAL A 243 28.59 33.11 -18.30
C VAL A 243 27.74 32.38 -17.26
N GLU A 244 27.41 33.06 -16.15
CA GLU A 244 26.60 32.51 -15.09
C GLU A 244 25.13 32.35 -15.50
N SER A 245 24.54 33.33 -16.21
CA SER A 245 23.17 33.20 -16.71
C SER A 245 23.07 32.08 -17.74
N LYS A 246 24.05 31.92 -18.63
CA LYS A 246 24.10 30.77 -19.56
C LYS A 246 24.11 29.43 -18.83
N ALA A 247 24.96 29.30 -17.81
CA ALA A 247 25.03 28.07 -17.01
C ALA A 247 23.72 27.79 -16.24
N ALA A 248 23.07 28.82 -15.72
CA ALA A 248 21.78 28.69 -15.04
C ALA A 248 20.66 28.29 -16.01
N LEU A 249 20.63 28.88 -17.21
CA LEU A 249 19.69 28.52 -18.27
C LEU A 249 19.89 27.07 -18.71
N GLU A 250 21.13 26.62 -18.84
CA GLU A 250 21.40 25.23 -19.23
C GLU A 250 20.88 24.23 -18.20
N LYS A 251 20.97 24.55 -16.90
CA LYS A 251 20.35 23.71 -15.86
C LYS A 251 18.84 23.60 -16.02
N ILE A 252 18.17 24.70 -16.39
CA ILE A 252 16.73 24.70 -16.69
C ILE A 252 16.45 23.83 -17.92
N ASN A 253 17.25 23.98 -18.98
CA ASN A 253 17.12 23.18 -20.20
C ASN A 253 17.20 21.69 -19.89
N VAL A 254 18.20 21.24 -19.13
CA VAL A 254 18.33 19.83 -18.74
C VAL A 254 17.08 19.30 -18.04
N VAL A 255 16.41 20.10 -17.21
CA VAL A 255 15.13 19.72 -16.57
C VAL A 255 13.99 19.67 -17.59
N ILE A 256 13.92 20.63 -18.52
CA ILE A 256 12.94 20.62 -19.61
C ILE A 256 13.10 19.34 -20.46
N ASP A 257 14.33 18.86 -20.71
CA ASP A 257 14.55 17.58 -21.40
C ASP A 257 13.92 16.40 -20.66
N ARG A 258 13.95 16.41 -19.32
CA ARG A 258 13.29 15.38 -18.50
C ARG A 258 11.77 15.48 -18.57
N MET A 259 11.22 16.69 -18.64
CA MET A 259 9.80 16.91 -18.85
C MET A 259 9.37 16.42 -20.24
N ILE A 260 10.13 16.73 -21.28
CA ILE A 260 9.91 16.26 -22.66
C ILE A 260 9.93 14.73 -22.73
N ASP A 261 10.96 14.08 -22.16
CA ASP A 261 11.05 12.61 -22.13
C ASP A 261 9.86 12.00 -21.36
N GLY A 262 9.51 12.54 -20.18
CA GLY A 262 8.37 12.06 -19.39
C GLY A 262 7.03 12.18 -20.13
N TYR A 263 6.72 13.33 -20.72
CA TYR A 263 5.49 13.49 -21.50
C TYR A 263 5.47 12.60 -22.75
N ALA A 264 6.60 12.47 -23.47
CA ALA A 264 6.69 11.60 -24.64
C ALA A 264 6.48 10.12 -24.26
N ARG A 265 7.08 9.65 -23.17
CA ARG A 265 6.84 8.29 -22.65
C ARG A 265 5.39 8.10 -22.23
N ALA A 266 4.77 9.08 -21.56
CA ALA A 266 3.36 9.00 -21.17
C ALA A 266 2.46 8.79 -22.40
N ILE A 267 2.68 9.56 -23.47
CA ILE A 267 1.92 9.44 -24.72
C ILE A 267 2.20 8.11 -25.42
N ALA A 268 3.47 7.73 -25.56
CA ALA A 268 3.86 6.49 -26.21
C ALA A 268 3.31 5.26 -25.49
N THR A 269 3.37 5.25 -24.15
CA THR A 269 2.83 4.17 -23.32
C THR A 269 1.30 4.13 -23.34
N ALA A 270 0.62 5.27 -23.39
CA ALA A 270 -0.83 5.32 -23.49
C ALA A 270 -1.35 4.79 -24.84
N GLY A 271 -0.54 4.85 -25.89
CA GLY A 271 -0.89 4.36 -27.23
C GLY A 271 -2.24 4.92 -27.69
N ASN A 272 -3.13 4.03 -28.10
CA ASN A 272 -4.48 4.38 -28.56
C ASN A 272 -5.59 4.02 -27.56
N ASP A 273 -5.28 3.82 -26.28
CA ASP A 273 -6.30 3.46 -25.27
C ASP A 273 -7.39 4.55 -25.16
N PRO A 274 -8.67 4.26 -25.42
CA PRO A 274 -9.75 5.24 -25.30
C PRO A 274 -9.82 5.90 -23.92
N LYS A 275 -9.46 5.17 -22.85
CA LYS A 275 -9.51 5.70 -21.47
C LYS A 275 -8.55 6.85 -21.22
N THR A 276 -7.49 6.97 -22.02
CA THR A 276 -6.47 8.01 -21.87
C THR A 276 -6.53 9.06 -22.96
N GLU A 277 -7.51 9.03 -23.86
CA GLU A 277 -7.55 9.94 -25.02
C GLU A 277 -7.52 11.42 -24.64
N ALA A 278 -8.35 11.83 -23.67
CA ALA A 278 -8.40 13.21 -23.19
C ALA A 278 -7.06 13.63 -22.54
N SER A 279 -6.48 12.75 -21.73
CA SER A 279 -5.19 12.99 -21.09
C SER A 279 -4.06 13.10 -22.13
N ARG A 280 -4.04 12.21 -23.14
CA ARG A 280 -3.04 12.26 -24.23
C ARG A 280 -3.08 13.58 -24.99
N LYS A 281 -4.27 14.13 -25.26
CA LYS A 281 -4.40 15.46 -25.91
C LYS A 281 -3.70 16.54 -25.08
N THR A 282 -3.98 16.56 -23.76
CA THR A 282 -3.36 17.50 -22.83
C THR A 282 -1.83 17.32 -22.77
N TRP A 283 -1.37 16.07 -22.65
CA TRP A 283 0.06 15.76 -22.60
C TRP A 283 0.78 16.14 -23.90
N MET A 284 0.15 15.92 -25.06
CA MET A 284 0.69 16.30 -26.36
C MET A 284 0.81 17.82 -26.51
N THR A 285 -0.16 18.59 -26.01
CA THR A 285 -0.08 20.06 -25.98
C THR A 285 1.12 20.52 -25.16
N ASN A 286 1.30 19.99 -23.95
CA ASN A 286 2.43 20.35 -23.08
C ASN A 286 3.76 19.94 -23.72
N LEU A 287 3.85 18.70 -24.20
CA LEU A 287 5.04 18.19 -24.89
C LEU A 287 5.43 19.04 -26.08
N THR A 288 4.48 19.37 -26.95
CA THR A 288 4.73 20.20 -28.14
C THR A 288 5.27 21.58 -27.75
N SER A 289 4.72 22.19 -26.69
CA SER A 289 5.19 23.49 -26.21
C SER A 289 6.66 23.44 -25.75
N TYR A 290 6.99 22.50 -24.86
CA TYR A 290 8.36 22.34 -24.37
C TYR A 290 9.34 21.90 -25.46
N TYR A 291 8.90 21.04 -26.37
CA TYR A 291 9.72 20.61 -27.52
C TYR A 291 10.04 21.79 -28.43
N LYS A 292 9.04 22.60 -28.81
CA LYS A 292 9.25 23.82 -29.62
C LYS A 292 10.19 24.80 -28.94
N PHE A 293 10.05 25.01 -27.63
CA PHE A 293 10.98 25.84 -26.86
C PHE A 293 12.43 25.37 -27.03
N ARG A 294 12.66 24.04 -27.01
CA ARG A 294 13.99 23.44 -27.19
C ARG A 294 14.47 23.33 -28.65
N HIS A 295 13.59 23.50 -29.62
CA HIS A 295 13.87 23.30 -31.05
C HIS A 295 13.51 24.53 -31.89
N ALA A 296 13.87 25.73 -31.42
CA ALA A 296 13.74 26.99 -32.15
C ALA A 296 12.32 27.26 -32.70
N GLY A 297 11.29 26.86 -31.96
CA GLY A 297 9.88 27.02 -32.32
C GLY A 297 9.31 25.94 -33.24
N ALA A 298 10.10 24.96 -33.67
CA ALA A 298 9.68 23.87 -34.55
C ALA A 298 9.30 22.60 -33.78
N ASP A 299 8.36 21.83 -34.32
CA ASP A 299 7.98 20.48 -33.85
C ASP A 299 8.51 19.37 -34.77
N THR A 300 9.38 19.71 -35.72
CA THR A 300 10.05 18.73 -36.58
C THR A 300 10.78 17.68 -35.74
N GLY A 301 10.55 16.40 -36.04
CA GLY A 301 11.14 15.28 -35.30
C GLY A 301 10.36 14.84 -34.06
N LEU A 302 9.31 15.56 -33.64
CA LEU A 302 8.57 15.24 -32.41
C LEU A 302 7.87 13.87 -32.49
N THR A 303 7.24 13.56 -33.63
CA THR A 303 6.56 12.27 -33.82
C THR A 303 7.55 11.11 -33.76
N GLU A 304 8.70 11.24 -34.42
CA GLU A 304 9.80 10.26 -34.40
C GLU A 304 10.40 10.10 -33.00
N PHE A 305 10.51 11.21 -32.26
CA PHE A 305 10.93 11.19 -30.87
C PHE A 305 9.97 10.38 -30.00
N ILE A 306 8.66 10.65 -30.07
CA ILE A 306 7.63 9.91 -29.32
C ILE A 306 7.67 8.42 -29.70
N ALA A 307 7.78 8.10 -30.99
CA ALA A 307 7.82 6.71 -31.45
C ALA A 307 9.04 5.92 -30.93
N SER A 308 10.17 6.60 -30.67
CA SER A 308 11.42 5.97 -30.24
C SER A 308 11.71 6.09 -28.74
N VAL A 309 10.97 6.90 -27.98
CA VAL A 309 11.34 7.22 -26.59
C VAL A 309 11.37 6.00 -25.67
N LEU A 310 10.47 5.03 -25.88
CA LEU A 310 10.39 3.83 -25.04
C LEU A 310 11.53 2.83 -25.29
N SER A 311 12.23 2.91 -26.42
CA SER A 311 13.43 2.09 -26.68
C SER A 311 14.69 2.67 -26.05
N LYS A 312 14.64 3.92 -25.56
CA LYS A 312 15.76 4.58 -24.89
C LYS A 312 15.69 4.34 -23.38
N PRO A 313 16.83 4.16 -22.70
CA PRO A 313 16.88 4.12 -21.24
C PRO A 313 16.19 5.35 -20.62
N LEU A 314 15.49 5.16 -19.51
CA LEU A 314 14.90 6.26 -18.76
C LEU A 314 16.04 7.19 -18.26
N PRO A 315 16.01 8.48 -18.59
CA PRO A 315 17.06 9.39 -18.15
C PRO A 315 17.12 9.49 -16.62
N PRO A 316 18.32 9.47 -16.01
CA PRO A 316 18.46 9.66 -14.58
C PRO A 316 18.08 11.11 -14.18
N LYS A 317 17.80 11.30 -12.89
CA LYS A 317 17.62 12.63 -12.31
C LYS A 317 18.85 13.51 -12.60
N PRO A 318 18.68 14.75 -13.08
CA PRO A 318 19.78 15.69 -13.22
C PRO A 318 20.50 15.92 -11.89
N VAL A 319 21.84 16.01 -11.93
CA VAL A 319 22.69 16.32 -10.77
C VAL A 319 22.75 17.83 -10.53
#